data_AF-A0A0M6XY91-F1
#
_entry.id   AF-A0A0M6XY91-F1
#
_cell.length_a   1.000
_cell.length_b   1.000
_cell.length_c   1.000
_cell.angle_alpha   90.00
_cell.angle_beta   90.00
_cell.angle_gamma   90.00
#
_symmetry.space_group_name_H-M   'P 1'
#
loop_
_entity.id
_entity.type
_entity.pdbx_description
1 polymer ?
#
loop_
_entity_poly.entity_id
_entity_poly.type
_entity_poly.pdbx_seq_one_letter_code
_entity_poly.pdbx_strand_id
1 'polypeptide(L)'
;MTRNNNQDLDKTVYHQVIGCSLLLVILFGLGHNVYLSSGDPFSGPKPSTHPITALGFLILAGAIFFRLQWARSVWLRGTLCCLMILLSGLRIAEALFPDQITLFADSWLSHSLESINMYGRFSIETALFLFCCFSFELSQERHTVVRLLLVSVCLAVLSFGFAETVYAFFLWGNELSMITQFGMWLVSVDLLVQMRNQAPFQSVMQPGRSNFYRQFTALALYLLPMIIGTVVLHKMQISPSEQAPFELFFAGTSCLLLGVVLMLGTYLDRKKPPENAWSAPSSGRNGKRDR
;
A
#
# COMPACT_ATOMS: atom_id res chain seq x y z
N MET A 1 6.11 11.00 -34.51
CA MET A 1 6.39 11.81 -33.29
C MET A 1 5.20 11.94 -32.32
N THR A 2 4.07 11.24 -32.52
CA THR A 2 2.82 11.42 -31.74
C THR A 2 2.60 10.43 -30.58
N ARG A 3 3.40 9.37 -30.46
CA ARG A 3 3.16 8.27 -29.50
C ARG A 3 3.58 8.60 -28.06
N ASN A 4 4.52 9.53 -27.86
CA ASN A 4 4.98 9.92 -26.52
C ASN A 4 3.99 10.85 -25.81
N ASN A 5 3.35 11.78 -26.53
CA ASN A 5 2.41 12.74 -25.92
C ASN A 5 1.18 12.07 -25.31
N ASN A 6 0.64 11.00 -25.92
CA ASN A 6 -0.53 10.32 -25.38
C ASN A 6 -0.20 9.55 -24.09
N GLN A 7 0.98 8.91 -23.99
CA GLN A 7 1.37 8.18 -22.78
C GLN A 7 1.63 9.09 -21.58
N ASP A 8 2.09 10.32 -21.81
CA ASP A 8 2.34 11.29 -20.74
C ASP A 8 1.04 12.00 -20.32
N LEU A 9 0.10 12.21 -21.25
CA LEU A 9 -1.24 12.70 -20.95
C LEU A 9 -2.02 11.69 -20.10
N ASP A 10 -2.00 10.42 -20.48
CA ASP A 10 -2.71 9.34 -19.76
C ASP A 10 -2.21 9.19 -18.32
N LYS A 11 -0.89 9.29 -18.10
CA LYS A 11 -0.31 9.28 -16.74
C LYS A 11 -0.72 10.49 -15.92
N THR A 12 -0.79 11.66 -16.54
CA THR A 12 -1.13 12.91 -15.83
C THR A 12 -2.59 12.89 -15.38
N VAL A 13 -3.51 12.49 -16.27
CA VAL A 13 -4.93 12.31 -15.94
C VAL A 13 -5.11 11.25 -14.86
N TYR A 14 -4.38 10.15 -14.95
CA TYR A 14 -4.41 9.09 -13.95
C TYR A 14 -4.03 9.58 -12.53
N HIS A 15 -2.90 10.30 -12.40
CA HIS A 15 -2.48 10.87 -11.12
C HIS A 15 -3.50 11.89 -10.58
N GLN A 16 -4.10 12.70 -11.46
CA GLN A 16 -5.14 13.66 -11.07
C GLN A 16 -6.40 12.95 -10.55
N VAL A 17 -6.85 11.89 -11.21
CA VAL A 17 -8.01 11.10 -10.76
C VAL A 17 -7.74 10.48 -9.38
N ILE A 18 -6.55 9.91 -9.16
CA ILE A 18 -6.17 9.38 -7.85
C ILE A 18 -6.14 10.49 -6.80
N GLY A 19 -5.48 11.62 -7.08
CA GLY A 19 -5.40 12.74 -6.16
C GLY A 19 -6.79 13.29 -5.79
N CYS A 20 -7.68 13.46 -6.77
CA CYS A 20 -9.06 13.90 -6.55
C CYS A 20 -9.85 12.88 -5.72
N SER A 21 -9.71 11.59 -6.01
CA SER A 21 -10.36 10.53 -5.26
C SER A 21 -9.88 10.50 -3.80
N LEU A 22 -8.58 10.74 -3.58
CA LEU A 22 -8.02 10.81 -2.23
C LEU A 22 -8.56 12.01 -1.43
N LEU A 23 -8.72 13.17 -2.07
CA LEU A 23 -9.35 14.34 -1.44
C LEU A 23 -10.80 14.04 -1.06
N LEU A 24 -11.57 13.36 -1.92
CA LEU A 24 -12.93 12.95 -1.59
C LEU A 24 -12.94 12.00 -0.39
N VAL A 25 -12.03 11.01 -0.35
CA VAL A 25 -11.86 10.10 0.79
C VAL A 25 -11.58 10.87 2.08
N ILE A 26 -10.71 11.88 2.05
CA ILE A 26 -10.42 12.73 3.21
C ILE A 26 -11.66 13.51 3.66
N LEU A 27 -12.37 14.15 2.72
CA LEU A 27 -13.58 14.93 3.02
C LEU A 27 -14.69 14.05 3.60
N PHE A 28 -14.93 12.88 3.01
CA PHE A 28 -15.89 11.92 3.54
C PHE A 28 -15.45 11.33 4.88
N GLY A 29 -14.17 11.03 5.07
CA GLY A 29 -13.63 10.47 6.31
C GLY A 29 -13.73 11.43 7.48
N LEU A 30 -13.36 12.70 7.27
CA LEU A 30 -13.51 13.77 8.26
C LEU A 30 -14.97 14.15 8.48
N GLY A 31 -15.77 14.22 7.41
CA GLY A 31 -17.21 14.47 7.50
C GLY A 31 -17.93 13.37 8.29
N HIS A 32 -17.61 12.10 8.04
CA HIS A 32 -18.11 10.98 8.85
C HIS A 32 -17.70 11.12 10.32
N ASN A 33 -16.48 11.59 10.58
CA ASN A 33 -16.00 11.83 11.94
C ASN A 33 -16.87 12.87 12.67
N VAL A 34 -17.09 14.04 12.05
CA VAL A 34 -17.84 15.14 12.68
C VAL A 34 -19.35 14.89 12.77
N TYR A 35 -19.96 14.25 11.77
CA TYR A 35 -21.42 14.16 11.66
C TYR A 35 -22.03 12.82 12.06
N LEU A 36 -21.26 11.73 12.02
CA LEU A 36 -21.78 10.36 12.16
C LEU A 36 -21.06 9.52 13.23
N SER A 37 -19.87 9.96 13.66
CA SER A 37 -19.01 9.19 14.58
C SER A 37 -19.43 9.28 16.04
N SER A 38 -20.24 10.29 16.41
CA SER A 38 -20.81 10.40 17.76
C SER A 38 -21.70 9.22 18.14
N GLY A 39 -22.16 8.44 17.15
CA GLY A 39 -22.97 7.25 17.35
C GLY A 39 -24.37 7.54 17.89
N ASP A 40 -25.27 6.57 17.77
CA ASP A 40 -26.49 6.55 18.57
C ASP A 40 -26.14 6.04 19.98
N PRO A 41 -26.87 6.43 21.04
CA PRO A 41 -26.59 6.05 22.43
C PRO A 41 -26.55 4.53 22.68
N PHE A 42 -27.04 3.73 21.73
CA PHE A 42 -27.03 2.26 21.77
C PHE A 42 -25.86 1.61 21.01
N SER A 43 -25.27 2.30 20.02
CA SER A 43 -24.23 1.72 19.15
C SER A 43 -22.80 2.13 19.54
N GLY A 44 -22.65 3.14 20.40
CA GLY A 44 -21.35 3.70 20.75
C GLY A 44 -20.64 4.40 19.57
N PRO A 45 -19.42 4.91 19.79
CA PRO A 45 -18.64 5.61 18.77
C PRO A 45 -18.28 4.67 17.61
N LYS A 46 -18.48 5.14 16.37
CA LYS A 46 -18.12 4.37 15.17
C LYS A 46 -16.67 4.64 14.75
N PRO A 47 -15.93 3.65 14.19
CA PRO A 47 -14.58 3.86 13.69
C PRO A 47 -14.58 4.91 12.59
N SER A 48 -13.79 5.98 12.77
CA SER A 48 -13.71 7.10 11.84
C SER A 48 -12.26 7.50 11.58
N THR A 49 -12.03 8.27 10.51
CA THR A 49 -10.67 8.62 10.08
C THR A 49 -10.05 9.64 11.02
N HIS A 50 -8.90 9.31 11.61
CA HIS A 50 -8.15 10.20 12.50
C HIS A 50 -7.59 11.42 11.74
N PRO A 51 -7.56 12.63 12.33
CA PRO A 51 -7.05 13.84 11.66
C PRO A 51 -5.60 13.72 11.16
N ILE A 52 -4.71 13.06 11.90
CA ILE A 52 -3.33 12.79 11.47
C ILE A 52 -3.30 11.92 10.20
N THR A 53 -4.17 10.92 10.11
CA THR A 53 -4.30 10.09 8.91
C THR A 53 -4.77 10.93 7.71
N ALA A 54 -5.78 11.78 7.92
CA ALA A 54 -6.28 12.70 6.91
C ALA A 54 -5.18 13.68 6.44
N LEU A 55 -4.37 14.21 7.36
CA LEU A 55 -3.21 15.04 7.04
C LEU A 55 -2.18 14.28 6.21
N GLY A 56 -1.86 13.04 6.58
CA GLY A 56 -0.96 12.17 5.82
C GLY A 56 -1.44 11.97 4.38
N PHE A 57 -2.73 11.64 4.21
CA PHE A 57 -3.31 11.54 2.87
C PHE A 57 -3.33 12.88 2.13
N LEU A 58 -3.61 14.00 2.80
CA LEU A 58 -3.59 15.31 2.16
C LEU A 58 -2.21 15.66 1.60
N ILE A 59 -1.15 15.37 2.36
CA ILE A 59 0.23 15.56 1.91
C ILE A 59 0.53 14.64 0.71
N LEU A 60 0.11 13.37 0.75
CA LEU A 60 0.28 12.44 -0.37
C LEU A 60 -0.52 12.87 -1.62
N ALA A 61 -1.76 13.34 -1.47
CA ALA A 61 -2.52 13.93 -2.57
C ALA A 61 -1.78 15.13 -3.17
N GLY A 62 -1.25 16.02 -2.33
CA GLY A 62 -0.43 17.15 -2.76
C GLY A 62 0.81 16.70 -3.53
N ALA A 63 1.50 15.67 -3.06
CA ALA A 63 2.66 15.07 -3.74
C ALA A 63 2.29 14.46 -5.10
N ILE A 64 1.11 13.85 -5.21
CA ILE A 64 0.59 13.27 -6.46
C ILE A 64 0.21 14.38 -7.46
N PHE A 65 -0.52 15.41 -7.01
CA PHE A 65 -0.95 16.54 -7.87
C PHE A 65 0.22 17.37 -8.38
N PHE A 66 1.15 17.71 -7.49
CA PHE A 66 2.25 18.62 -7.77
C PHE A 66 3.57 17.88 -7.90
N ARG A 67 3.56 16.66 -8.46
CA ARG A 67 4.73 15.76 -8.48
C ARG A 67 6.01 16.42 -8.99
N LEU A 68 5.92 17.28 -10.00
CA LEU A 68 7.09 17.99 -10.55
C LEU A 68 7.67 19.00 -9.54
N GLN A 69 6.82 19.79 -8.90
CA GLN A 69 7.21 20.77 -7.88
C GLN A 69 7.66 20.09 -6.59
N TRP A 70 6.99 19.01 -6.20
CA TRP A 70 7.31 18.16 -5.06
C TRP A 70 8.71 17.54 -5.19
N ALA A 71 9.04 17.00 -6.37
CA ALA A 71 10.36 16.45 -6.63
C ALA A 71 11.47 17.51 -6.58
N ARG A 72 11.16 18.76 -6.97
CA ARG A 72 12.13 19.87 -7.01
C ARG A 72 12.36 20.50 -5.63
N SER A 73 11.36 20.49 -4.75
CA SER A 73 11.44 21.11 -3.42
C SER A 73 11.92 20.12 -2.36
N VAL A 74 13.25 19.98 -2.25
CA VAL A 74 13.90 19.08 -1.27
C VAL A 74 13.48 19.42 0.17
N TRP A 75 13.38 20.70 0.50
CA TRP A 75 13.00 21.16 1.84
C TRP A 75 11.55 20.81 2.16
N LEU A 76 10.59 21.17 1.31
CA LEU A 76 9.17 20.89 1.56
C LEU A 76 8.91 19.39 1.66
N ARG A 77 9.42 18.62 0.70
CA ARG A 77 9.33 17.15 0.68
C ARG A 77 9.99 16.55 1.92
N GLY A 78 11.22 16.97 2.22
CA GLY A 78 11.98 16.45 3.36
C GLY A 78 11.28 16.71 4.69
N THR A 79 10.83 17.95 4.92
CA THR A 79 10.15 18.32 6.17
C THR A 79 8.82 17.58 6.34
N LEU A 80 7.97 17.55 5.31
CA LEU A 80 6.66 16.90 5.40
C LEU A 80 6.77 15.38 5.50
N CYS A 81 7.66 14.74 4.73
CA CYS A 81 7.93 13.30 4.86
C CYS A 81 8.49 12.97 6.24
N CYS A 82 9.48 13.73 6.73
CA CYS A 82 10.09 13.48 8.04
C CYS A 82 9.07 13.63 9.17
N LEU A 83 8.24 14.68 9.13
CA LEU A 83 7.16 14.90 10.09
C LEU A 83 6.23 13.68 10.15
N MET A 84 5.75 13.20 9.00
CA MET A 84 4.82 12.08 8.95
C MET A 84 5.48 10.75 9.34
N ILE A 85 6.75 10.54 8.99
CA ILE A 85 7.54 9.39 9.44
C ILE A 85 7.68 9.39 10.96
N LEU A 86 7.99 10.54 11.57
CA LEU A 86 8.11 10.67 13.03
C LEU A 86 6.77 10.42 13.73
N LEU A 87 5.69 11.03 13.27
CA LEU A 87 4.35 10.83 13.85
C LEU A 87 3.90 9.36 13.73
N SER A 88 4.12 8.74 12.58
CA SER A 88 3.78 7.33 12.36
C SER A 88 4.67 6.39 13.17
N GLY A 89 5.97 6.68 13.24
CA GLY A 89 6.94 5.93 14.03
C GLY A 89 6.65 6.02 15.52
N LEU A 90 6.20 7.18 16.01
CA LEU A 90 5.78 7.35 17.40
C LEU A 90 4.57 6.47 17.72
N ARG A 91 3.59 6.38 16.82
CA ARG A 91 2.43 5.49 17.00
C ARG A 91 2.82 4.02 17.03
N ILE A 92 3.76 3.61 16.18
CA ILE A 92 4.31 2.24 16.18
C ILE A 92 5.08 1.99 17.48
N ALA A 93 5.88 2.94 17.95
CA ALA A 93 6.61 2.83 19.21
C ALA A 93 5.68 2.72 20.42
N GLU A 94 4.60 3.50 20.45
CA GLU A 94 3.53 3.40 21.46
C GLU A 94 2.87 2.02 21.46
N ALA A 95 2.67 1.41 20.28
CA ALA A 95 2.14 0.05 20.21
C ALA A 95 3.12 -1.01 20.73
N LEU A 96 4.43 -0.80 20.56
CA LEU A 96 5.46 -1.74 21.03
C LEU A 96 5.78 -1.59 22.51
N PHE A 97 5.62 -0.37 23.06
CA PHE A 97 5.91 -0.03 24.45
C PHE A 97 4.73 0.71 25.10
N PRO A 98 3.56 0.06 25.23
CA PRO A 98 2.32 0.70 25.70
C PRO A 98 2.45 1.28 27.11
N ASP A 99 3.29 0.69 27.98
CA ASP A 99 3.49 1.16 29.35
C ASP A 99 4.40 2.41 29.46
N GLN A 100 5.09 2.79 28.38
CA GLN A 100 6.11 3.85 28.39
C GLN A 100 5.71 5.10 27.60
N ILE A 101 4.86 4.95 26.59
CA ILE A 101 4.49 6.03 25.66
C ILE A 101 2.97 6.01 25.49
N THR A 102 2.28 7.04 25.96
CA THR A 102 0.81 7.17 25.82
C THR A 102 0.46 8.53 25.23
N LEU A 103 0.57 8.65 23.90
CA LEU A 103 0.38 9.93 23.20
C LEU A 103 -0.83 9.89 22.26
N PHE A 104 -1.16 8.74 21.66
CA PHE A 104 -2.32 8.59 20.79
C PHE A 104 -3.43 7.71 21.39
N ALA A 105 -3.13 6.82 22.33
CA ALA A 105 -4.11 5.89 22.90
C ALA A 105 -4.89 6.47 24.10
N ASP A 106 -4.24 7.20 25.01
CA ASP A 106 -4.84 7.77 26.23
C ASP A 106 -4.09 9.03 26.70
N SER A 107 -4.24 10.14 25.98
CA SER A 107 -3.50 11.38 26.26
C SER A 107 -4.38 12.63 26.18
N TRP A 108 -3.79 13.82 26.38
CA TRP A 108 -4.46 15.09 26.16
C TRP A 108 -5.07 15.22 24.75
N LEU A 109 -4.53 14.48 23.76
CA LEU A 109 -4.84 14.62 22.35
C LEU A 109 -6.15 13.92 22.04
N SER A 110 -6.33 12.69 22.57
CA SER A 110 -7.60 11.98 22.45
C SER A 110 -8.71 12.76 23.15
N HIS A 111 -8.48 13.25 24.37
CA HIS A 111 -9.47 14.08 25.07
C HIS A 111 -9.79 15.40 24.36
N SER A 112 -8.81 16.06 23.76
CA SER A 112 -9.04 17.29 22.98
C SER A 112 -9.84 17.01 21.71
N LEU A 113 -9.57 15.89 21.03
CA LEU A 113 -10.32 15.48 19.84
C LEU A 113 -11.75 15.07 20.17
N GLU A 114 -11.96 14.34 21.28
CA GLU A 114 -13.29 14.01 21.78
C GLU A 114 -14.11 15.27 22.11
N SER A 115 -13.47 16.33 22.64
CA SER A 115 -14.15 17.59 22.96
C SER A 115 -14.75 18.31 21.74
N ILE A 116 -14.26 18.01 20.54
CA ILE A 116 -14.77 18.50 19.25
C ILE A 116 -15.54 17.42 18.47
N ASN A 117 -15.99 16.36 19.16
CA ASN A 117 -16.70 15.20 18.58
C ASN A 117 -15.90 14.44 17.51
N MET A 118 -14.57 14.41 17.63
CA MET A 118 -13.71 13.59 16.77
C MET A 118 -13.27 12.32 17.49
N TYR A 119 -13.80 11.17 17.07
CA TYR A 119 -13.56 9.86 17.71
C TYR A 119 -12.69 8.93 16.86
N GLY A 120 -12.00 9.48 15.87
CA GLY A 120 -11.13 8.69 14.99
C GLY A 120 -9.95 8.13 15.77
N ARG A 121 -9.55 6.89 15.50
CA ARG A 121 -8.35 6.27 16.07
C ARG A 121 -7.24 6.20 15.02
N PHE A 122 -6.02 6.54 15.42
CA PHE A 122 -4.85 6.36 14.55
C PHE A 122 -4.33 4.93 14.70
N SER A 123 -4.78 4.03 13.84
CA SER A 123 -4.43 2.60 13.94
C SER A 123 -2.98 2.33 13.55
N ILE A 124 -2.44 1.20 14.02
CA ILE A 124 -1.04 0.81 13.79
C ILE A 124 -0.83 0.49 12.30
N GLU A 125 -1.79 -0.17 11.67
CA GLU A 125 -1.78 -0.48 10.23
C GLU A 125 -1.68 0.82 9.42
N THR A 126 -2.48 1.82 9.76
CA THR A 126 -2.47 3.10 9.08
C THR A 126 -1.13 3.83 9.29
N ALA A 127 -0.57 3.78 10.50
CA ALA A 127 0.74 4.36 10.80
C ALA A 127 1.85 3.67 10.00
N LEU A 128 1.87 2.33 9.96
CA LEU A 128 2.88 1.56 9.23
C LEU A 128 2.78 1.81 7.72
N PHE A 129 1.57 1.94 7.19
CA PHE A 129 1.33 2.34 5.80
C PHE A 129 1.89 3.73 5.47
N LEU A 130 1.57 4.74 6.28
CA LEU A 130 2.06 6.11 6.06
C LEU A 130 3.57 6.19 6.23
N PHE A 131 4.14 5.51 7.23
CA PHE A 131 5.59 5.40 7.42
C PHE A 131 6.27 4.88 6.15
N CYS A 132 5.75 3.81 5.56
CA CYS A 132 6.30 3.23 4.34
C CYS A 132 6.10 4.14 3.12
N CYS A 133 4.93 4.78 2.96
CA CYS A 133 4.67 5.71 1.86
C CYS A 133 5.60 6.93 1.89
N PHE A 134 5.76 7.56 3.06
CA PHE A 134 6.65 8.72 3.19
C PHE A 134 8.13 8.35 3.13
N SER A 135 8.50 7.15 3.59
CA SER A 135 9.84 6.61 3.38
C SER A 135 10.12 6.34 1.90
N PHE A 136 9.12 5.89 1.14
CA PHE A 136 9.22 5.71 -0.30
C PHE A 136 9.41 7.06 -0.98
N GLU A 137 8.58 8.04 -0.61
CA GLU A 137 8.70 9.41 -1.08
C GLU A 137 10.03 10.04 -0.66
N LEU A 138 10.72 9.64 0.41
CA LEU A 138 12.05 10.17 0.74
C LEU A 138 13.18 9.44 0.00
N SER A 139 12.96 8.18 -0.37
CA SER A 139 13.98 7.34 -0.99
C SER A 139 14.42 7.86 -2.37
N GLN A 140 15.71 7.65 -2.69
CA GLN A 140 16.26 7.99 -4.01
C GLN A 140 15.92 6.91 -5.04
N GLU A 141 15.82 7.28 -6.32
CA GLU A 141 15.58 6.34 -7.43
C GLU A 141 16.64 5.24 -7.53
N ARG A 142 17.87 5.53 -7.09
CA ARG A 142 18.98 4.56 -7.03
C ARG A 142 18.75 3.42 -6.04
N HIS A 143 17.91 3.63 -5.03
CA HIS A 143 17.65 2.64 -3.97
C HIS A 143 16.46 1.76 -4.33
N THR A 144 16.48 1.15 -5.51
CA THR A 144 15.36 0.36 -6.06
C THR A 144 14.90 -0.75 -5.11
N VAL A 145 15.83 -1.47 -4.48
CA VAL A 145 15.50 -2.55 -3.53
C VAL A 145 14.71 -2.03 -2.32
N VAL A 146 15.11 -0.89 -1.77
CA VAL A 146 14.42 -0.26 -0.64
C VAL A 146 13.02 0.16 -1.06
N ARG A 147 12.88 0.77 -2.24
CA ARG A 147 11.57 1.18 -2.79
C ARG A 147 10.63 -0.01 -2.99
N LEU A 148 11.15 -1.11 -3.54
CA LEU A 148 10.37 -2.34 -3.72
C LEU A 148 9.90 -2.92 -2.39
N LEU A 149 10.77 -2.95 -1.38
CA LEU A 149 10.41 -3.41 -0.05
C LEU A 149 9.32 -2.54 0.56
N LEU A 150 9.45 -1.21 0.47
CA LEU A 150 8.45 -0.28 0.99
C LEU A 150 7.08 -0.44 0.32
N VAL A 151 7.03 -0.55 -1.02
CA VAL A 151 5.76 -0.82 -1.73
C VAL A 151 5.18 -2.17 -1.33
N SER A 152 6.02 -3.21 -1.16
CA SER A 152 5.54 -4.54 -0.76
C SER A 152 4.93 -4.52 0.65
N VAL A 153 5.55 -3.81 1.59
CA VAL A 153 5.01 -3.61 2.94
C VAL A 153 3.70 -2.83 2.88
N CYS A 154 3.61 -1.73 2.12
CA CYS A 154 2.35 -1.00 1.96
C CYS A 154 1.21 -1.89 1.46
N LEU A 155 1.49 -2.77 0.49
CA LEU A 155 0.51 -3.72 -0.01
C LEU A 155 0.12 -4.74 1.06
N ALA A 156 1.09 -5.31 1.79
CA ALA A 156 0.82 -6.24 2.90
C ALA A 156 -0.10 -5.65 3.95
N VAL A 157 0.19 -4.43 4.40
CA VAL A 157 -0.65 -3.73 5.36
C VAL A 157 -2.06 -3.51 4.83
N LEU A 158 -2.19 -3.06 3.57
CA LEU A 158 -3.49 -2.89 2.93
C LEU A 158 -4.28 -4.20 2.86
N SER A 159 -3.63 -5.30 2.44
CA SER A 159 -4.29 -6.60 2.29
C SER A 159 -4.66 -7.21 3.63
N PHE A 160 -3.87 -6.93 4.68
CA PHE A 160 -4.21 -7.29 6.05
C PHE A 160 -5.49 -6.58 6.50
N GLY A 161 -5.50 -5.25 6.41
CA GLY A 161 -6.66 -4.46 6.78
C GLY A 161 -7.91 -4.84 5.97
N PHE A 162 -7.76 -5.18 4.69
CA PHE A 162 -8.88 -5.66 3.88
C PHE A 162 -9.39 -7.03 4.37
N ALA A 163 -8.50 -7.98 4.67
CA ALA A 163 -8.89 -9.27 5.23
C ALA A 163 -9.62 -9.12 6.56
N GLU A 164 -9.11 -8.28 7.46
CA GLU A 164 -9.76 -7.96 8.73
C GLU A 164 -11.12 -7.31 8.53
N THR A 165 -11.24 -6.32 7.63
CA THR A 165 -12.51 -5.64 7.40
C THR A 165 -13.54 -6.55 6.77
N VAL A 166 -13.15 -7.45 5.86
CA VAL A 166 -14.06 -8.48 5.36
C VAL A 166 -14.49 -9.40 6.51
N TYR A 167 -13.56 -9.87 7.35
CA TYR A 167 -13.89 -10.71 8.51
C TYR A 167 -14.78 -10.00 9.55
N ALA A 168 -14.49 -8.74 9.88
CA ALA A 168 -15.24 -7.90 10.80
C ALA A 168 -16.64 -7.55 10.27
N PHE A 169 -16.79 -7.41 8.95
CA PHE A 169 -18.12 -7.25 8.33
C PHE A 169 -18.97 -8.51 8.50
N PHE A 170 -18.35 -9.70 8.58
CA PHE A 170 -19.03 -10.96 8.86
C PHE A 170 -19.22 -11.26 10.37
N LEU A 171 -18.43 -10.65 11.28
CA LEU A 171 -18.38 -11.01 12.70
C LEU A 171 -18.57 -9.85 13.71
N TRP A 172 -19.02 -8.67 13.26
CA TRP A 172 -19.44 -7.53 14.10
C TRP A 172 -18.32 -6.89 14.95
N GLY A 173 -17.59 -5.95 14.34
CA GLY A 173 -16.74 -4.98 15.04
C GLY A 173 -15.49 -4.63 14.23
N ASN A 174 -15.35 -3.37 13.80
CA ASN A 174 -14.20 -2.93 13.01
C ASN A 174 -13.45 -1.83 13.76
N GLU A 175 -12.12 -1.93 13.87
CA GLU A 175 -11.27 -0.83 14.38
C GLU A 175 -10.84 0.13 13.26
N LEU A 176 -10.76 -0.38 12.02
CA LEU A 176 -10.38 0.37 10.83
C LEU A 176 -11.59 0.94 10.09
N SER A 177 -11.55 2.25 9.82
CA SER A 177 -12.55 2.88 8.94
C SER A 177 -12.35 2.40 7.50
N MET A 178 -13.41 1.87 6.89
CA MET A 178 -13.44 1.50 5.47
C MET A 178 -13.00 2.66 4.57
N ILE A 179 -13.33 3.89 4.96
CA ILE A 179 -12.95 5.10 4.22
C ILE A 179 -11.41 5.23 4.18
N THR A 180 -10.74 4.97 5.29
CA THR A 180 -9.28 4.98 5.39
C THR A 180 -8.64 3.91 4.50
N GLN A 181 -9.24 2.72 4.42
CA GLN A 181 -8.75 1.63 3.55
C GLN A 181 -8.88 1.95 2.07
N PHE A 182 -9.95 2.63 1.64
CA PHE A 182 -10.05 3.14 0.27
C PHE A 182 -8.94 4.14 -0.05
N GLY A 183 -8.57 5.01 0.90
CA GLY A 183 -7.43 5.92 0.77
C GLY A 183 -6.11 5.17 0.61
N MET A 184 -5.86 4.17 1.46
CA MET A 184 -4.68 3.29 1.36
C MET A 184 -4.63 2.56 0.02
N TRP A 185 -5.76 2.04 -0.45
CA TRP A 185 -5.86 1.38 -1.74
C TRP A 185 -5.45 2.31 -2.89
N LEU A 186 -6.01 3.52 -2.96
CA LEU A 186 -5.68 4.51 -3.99
C LEU A 186 -4.17 4.84 -4.03
N VAL A 187 -3.56 5.07 -2.86
CA VAL A 187 -2.11 5.34 -2.76
C VAL A 187 -1.30 4.12 -3.18
N SER A 188 -1.69 2.91 -2.77
CA SER A 188 -1.04 1.67 -3.20
C SER A 188 -1.10 1.47 -4.72
N VAL A 189 -2.22 1.83 -5.37
CA VAL A 189 -2.29 1.75 -6.84
C VAL A 189 -1.33 2.77 -7.48
N ASP A 190 -1.21 3.99 -6.96
CA ASP A 190 -0.21 4.95 -7.44
C ASP A 190 1.23 4.40 -7.32
N LEU A 191 1.60 3.90 -6.13
CA LEU A 191 2.93 3.31 -5.89
C LEU A 191 3.22 2.11 -6.80
N LEU A 192 2.22 1.25 -7.02
CA LEU A 192 2.33 0.12 -7.95
C LEU A 192 2.53 0.61 -9.39
N VAL A 193 1.80 1.62 -9.84
CA VAL A 193 1.95 2.18 -11.19
C VAL A 193 3.34 2.78 -11.38
N GLN A 194 3.90 3.44 -10.36
CA GLN A 194 5.28 3.95 -10.41
C GLN A 194 6.32 2.83 -10.56
N MET A 195 6.13 1.70 -9.87
CA MET A 195 7.08 0.59 -9.86
C MET A 195 6.79 -0.49 -10.93
N ARG A 196 5.67 -0.39 -11.68
CA ARG A 196 5.18 -1.44 -12.59
C ARG A 196 6.20 -1.91 -13.62
N ASN A 197 7.04 -0.99 -14.10
CA ASN A 197 8.02 -1.24 -15.16
C ASN A 197 9.39 -1.68 -14.60
N GLN A 198 9.55 -1.75 -13.28
CA GLN A 198 10.80 -2.14 -12.64
C GLN A 198 10.75 -3.62 -12.28
N ALA A 199 11.88 -4.31 -12.38
CA ALA A 199 12.01 -5.63 -11.81
C ALA A 199 11.87 -5.55 -10.28
N PRO A 200 11.14 -6.47 -9.61
CA PRO A 200 10.54 -7.68 -10.17
C PRO A 200 9.09 -7.55 -10.65
N PHE A 201 8.41 -6.42 -10.41
CA PHE A 201 7.01 -6.21 -10.77
C PHE A 201 6.73 -6.34 -12.27
N GLN A 202 7.69 -5.98 -13.12
CA GLN A 202 7.59 -6.11 -14.58
C GLN A 202 7.22 -7.53 -15.03
N SER A 203 7.76 -8.57 -14.38
CA SER A 203 7.52 -9.97 -14.75
C SER A 203 6.06 -10.41 -14.52
N VAL A 204 5.42 -9.82 -13.49
CA VAL A 204 4.06 -10.17 -13.09
C VAL A 204 3.04 -9.24 -13.74
N MET A 205 3.36 -7.96 -13.95
CA MET A 205 2.42 -6.96 -14.47
C MET A 205 2.34 -6.90 -15.99
N GLN A 206 3.20 -7.61 -16.73
CA GLN A 206 3.11 -7.66 -18.19
C GLN A 206 1.90 -8.49 -18.65
N PRO A 207 1.07 -7.96 -19.58
CA PRO A 207 -0.08 -8.70 -20.11
C PRO A 207 0.39 -9.87 -20.98
N GLY A 208 0.01 -11.09 -20.61
CA GLY A 208 0.33 -12.31 -21.36
C GLY A 208 -0.40 -13.53 -20.82
N ARG A 209 -0.81 -14.45 -21.70
CA ARG A 209 -1.65 -15.62 -21.35
C ARG A 209 -0.94 -16.59 -20.39
N SER A 210 0.39 -16.69 -20.42
CA SER A 210 1.18 -17.46 -19.45
C SER A 210 1.39 -16.75 -18.11
N ASN A 211 1.13 -15.44 -18.03
CA ASN A 211 1.32 -14.65 -16.82
C ASN A 211 0.12 -14.73 -15.87
N PHE A 212 -1.06 -15.15 -16.34
CA PHE A 212 -2.24 -15.33 -15.49
C PHE A 212 -1.97 -16.33 -14.34
N TYR A 213 -1.40 -17.49 -14.64
CA TYR A 213 -1.07 -18.48 -13.61
C TYR A 213 -0.02 -17.97 -12.63
N ARG A 214 0.96 -17.17 -13.09
CA ARG A 214 1.96 -16.56 -12.21
C ARG A 214 1.36 -15.47 -11.34
N GLN A 215 0.50 -14.61 -11.90
CA GLN A 215 -0.24 -13.57 -11.17
C GLN A 215 -1.15 -14.20 -10.12
N PHE A 216 -1.90 -15.25 -10.49
CA PHE A 216 -2.78 -15.98 -9.59
C PHE A 216 -2.00 -16.66 -8.47
N THR A 217 -0.92 -17.37 -8.80
CA THR A 217 -0.07 -18.02 -7.79
C THR A 217 0.61 -17.00 -6.87
N ALA A 218 1.07 -15.87 -7.40
CA ALA A 218 1.62 -14.77 -6.59
C ALA A 218 0.58 -14.20 -5.63
N LEU A 219 -0.63 -13.94 -6.14
CA LEU A 219 -1.74 -13.43 -5.35
C LEU A 219 -2.17 -14.45 -4.27
N ALA A 220 -2.27 -15.72 -4.62
CA ALA A 220 -2.66 -16.79 -3.71
C ALA A 220 -1.63 -17.00 -2.60
N LEU A 221 -0.34 -17.13 -2.94
CA LEU A 221 0.75 -17.27 -1.96
C LEU A 221 0.86 -16.08 -1.02
N TYR A 222 0.48 -14.91 -1.49
CA TYR A 222 0.47 -13.68 -0.71
C TYR A 222 -0.77 -13.56 0.19
N LEU A 223 -1.97 -13.88 -0.30
CA LEU A 223 -3.21 -13.76 0.47
C LEU A 223 -3.39 -14.89 1.49
N LEU A 224 -2.87 -16.09 1.20
CA LEU A 224 -3.13 -17.27 2.02
C LEU A 224 -2.63 -17.16 3.47
N PRO A 225 -1.40 -16.71 3.77
CA PRO A 225 -0.97 -16.51 5.15
C PRO A 225 -1.72 -15.38 5.85
N MET A 226 -2.19 -14.36 5.12
CA MET A 226 -3.03 -13.29 5.67
C MET A 226 -4.38 -13.82 6.12
N ILE A 227 -5.06 -14.58 5.26
CA ILE A 227 -6.35 -15.21 5.57
C ILE A 227 -6.19 -16.17 6.75
N ILE A 228 -5.14 -17.00 6.76
CA ILE A 228 -4.85 -17.90 7.88
C ILE A 228 -4.62 -17.10 9.17
N GLY A 229 -3.83 -16.03 9.11
CA GLY A 229 -3.55 -15.18 10.25
C GLY A 229 -4.81 -14.57 10.86
N THR A 230 -5.67 -13.97 10.02
CA THR A 230 -6.96 -13.41 10.47
C THR A 230 -7.86 -14.49 11.09
N VAL A 231 -7.92 -15.69 10.48
CA VAL A 231 -8.68 -16.81 11.04
C VAL A 231 -8.14 -17.24 12.39
N VAL A 232 -6.82 -17.36 12.54
CA VAL A 232 -6.17 -17.78 13.79
C VAL A 232 -6.46 -16.76 14.89
N LEU A 233 -6.25 -15.47 14.62
CA LEU A 233 -6.50 -14.38 15.57
C LEU A 233 -7.95 -14.40 16.08
N HIS A 234 -8.93 -14.58 15.17
CA HIS A 234 -10.34 -14.62 15.53
C HIS A 234 -10.77 -15.91 16.24
N LYS A 235 -10.28 -17.07 15.80
CA LYS A 235 -10.70 -18.37 16.35
C LYS A 235 -10.04 -18.71 17.67
N MET A 236 -8.79 -18.29 17.87
CA MET A 236 -8.04 -18.56 19.09
C MET A 236 -8.28 -17.52 20.20
N GLN A 237 -9.08 -16.47 19.95
CA GLN A 237 -9.36 -15.38 20.89
C GLN A 237 -8.07 -14.84 21.53
N ILE A 238 -7.07 -14.59 20.69
CA ILE A 238 -5.77 -14.08 21.14
C ILE A 238 -5.99 -12.74 21.85
N SER A 239 -5.31 -12.57 22.99
CA SER A 239 -5.43 -11.37 23.80
C SER A 239 -5.06 -10.12 22.97
N PRO A 240 -5.72 -8.96 23.14
CA PRO A 240 -5.42 -7.76 22.36
C PRO A 240 -3.94 -7.33 22.43
N SER A 241 -3.26 -7.60 23.55
CA SER A 241 -1.82 -7.36 23.73
C SER A 241 -0.93 -8.26 22.87
N GLU A 242 -1.43 -9.43 22.45
CA GLU A 242 -0.70 -10.40 21.63
C GLU A 242 -1.12 -10.37 20.16
N GLN A 243 -2.19 -9.65 19.79
CA GLN A 243 -2.65 -9.54 18.41
C GLN A 243 -1.58 -8.94 17.50
N ALA A 244 -1.05 -7.75 17.82
CA ALA A 244 -0.10 -7.05 16.96
C ALA A 244 1.17 -7.86 16.58
N PRO A 245 1.83 -8.60 17.49
CA PRO A 245 2.93 -9.51 17.12
C PRO A 245 2.54 -10.59 16.12
N PHE A 246 1.36 -11.21 16.27
CA PHE A 246 0.87 -12.23 15.35
C PHE A 246 0.51 -11.64 13.98
N GLU A 247 -0.11 -10.48 13.94
CA GLU A 247 -0.42 -9.74 12.71
C GLU A 247 0.86 -9.43 11.93
N LEU A 248 1.89 -8.91 12.61
CA LEU A 248 3.20 -8.66 12.04
C LEU A 248 3.86 -9.94 11.51
N PHE A 249 3.70 -11.07 12.20
CA PHE A 249 4.25 -12.35 11.76
C PHE A 249 3.60 -12.84 10.46
N PHE A 250 2.27 -12.83 10.37
CA PHE A 250 1.55 -13.27 9.16
C PHE A 250 1.72 -12.29 7.99
N ALA A 251 1.71 -10.99 8.26
CA ALA A 251 2.00 -9.96 7.27
C ALA A 251 3.44 -10.07 6.75
N GLY A 252 4.41 -10.27 7.65
CA GLY A 252 5.81 -10.48 7.31
C GLY A 252 6.04 -11.72 6.46
N THR A 253 5.38 -12.83 6.81
CA THR A 253 5.43 -14.09 6.04
C THR A 253 4.85 -13.91 4.64
N SER A 254 3.72 -13.21 4.51
CA SER A 254 3.08 -12.92 3.23
C SER A 254 3.96 -12.02 2.34
N CYS A 255 4.60 -11.01 2.93
CA CYS A 255 5.61 -10.17 2.27
C CYS A 255 6.79 -10.99 1.75
N LEU A 256 7.34 -11.89 2.58
CA LEU A 256 8.45 -12.75 2.19
C LEU A 256 8.08 -13.67 1.01
N LEU A 257 6.92 -14.31 1.09
CA LEU A 257 6.43 -15.19 0.01
C LEU A 257 6.19 -14.42 -1.28
N LEU A 258 5.59 -13.22 -1.22
CA LEU A 258 5.44 -12.37 -2.38
C LEU A 258 6.80 -11.99 -2.99
N GLY A 259 7.78 -11.64 -2.15
CA GLY A 259 9.14 -11.35 -2.58
C GLY A 259 9.81 -12.52 -3.30
N VAL A 260 9.65 -13.74 -2.77
CA VAL A 260 10.16 -14.97 -3.38
C VAL A 260 9.49 -15.23 -4.74
N VAL A 261 8.17 -15.07 -4.84
CA VAL A 261 7.44 -15.29 -6.11
C VAL A 261 7.82 -14.26 -7.16
N LEU A 262 7.96 -13.00 -6.77
CA LEU A 262 8.40 -11.92 -7.65
C LEU A 262 9.84 -12.16 -8.15
N MET A 263 10.75 -12.58 -7.27
CA MET A 263 12.11 -12.97 -7.65
C MET A 263 12.13 -14.17 -8.60
N LEU A 264 11.32 -15.20 -8.30
CA LEU A 264 11.18 -16.37 -9.17
C LEU A 264 10.65 -15.99 -10.55
N GLY A 265 9.67 -15.07 -10.63
CA GLY A 265 9.16 -14.51 -11.88
C GLY A 265 10.27 -13.89 -12.74
N THR A 266 11.12 -13.06 -12.13
CA THR A 266 12.26 -12.45 -12.84
C THR A 266 13.31 -13.46 -13.29
N TYR A 267 13.60 -14.47 -12.48
CA TYR A 267 14.56 -15.51 -12.83
C TYR A 267 14.06 -16.35 -14.01
N LEU A 268 12.77 -16.67 -14.04
CA LEU A 268 12.16 -17.43 -15.12
C LEU A 268 12.05 -16.62 -16.42
N ASP A 269 11.83 -15.31 -16.33
CA ASP A 269 11.80 -14.45 -17.53
C ASP A 269 13.19 -14.24 -18.13
N ARG A 270 14.25 -14.21 -17.33
CA ARG A 270 15.64 -14.21 -17.83
C ARG A 270 16.00 -15.48 -18.61
N LYS A 271 15.28 -16.59 -18.40
CA LYS A 271 15.51 -17.86 -19.11
C LYS A 271 14.72 -18.00 -20.40
N LYS A 272 13.77 -17.11 -20.71
CA LYS A 272 13.09 -17.14 -22.00
C LYS A 272 14.06 -16.65 -23.09
N PRO A 273 14.42 -17.48 -24.09
CA PRO A 273 15.14 -16.97 -25.25
C PRO A 273 14.29 -15.89 -25.94
N PRO A 274 14.90 -14.85 -26.53
CA PRO A 274 14.14 -13.83 -27.23
C PRO A 274 13.30 -14.49 -28.33
N GLU A 275 11.99 -14.19 -28.37
CA GLU A 275 11.02 -14.75 -29.33
C GLU A 275 11.40 -14.53 -30.81
N ASN A 276 12.44 -13.73 -31.09
CA ASN A 276 12.96 -13.45 -32.42
C ASN A 276 14.22 -14.26 -32.80
N ALA A 277 14.71 -15.18 -31.96
CA ALA A 277 15.91 -15.95 -32.26
C ALA A 277 15.68 -17.14 -33.23
N TRP A 278 14.42 -17.46 -33.56
CA TRP A 278 14.06 -18.66 -34.34
C TRP A 278 13.37 -18.37 -35.67
N SER A 279 13.35 -17.12 -36.12
CA SER A 279 12.95 -16.75 -37.49
C SER A 279 14.16 -16.41 -38.34
N ALA A 280 15.16 -17.30 -38.35
CA ALA A 280 16.13 -17.39 -39.44
C ALA A 280 15.70 -18.57 -40.33
N PRO A 281 15.24 -18.35 -41.57
CA PRO A 281 14.92 -19.47 -42.45
C PRO A 281 16.22 -20.16 -42.87
N SER A 282 16.44 -21.36 -42.33
CA SER A 282 17.42 -22.32 -42.83
C SER A 282 16.76 -23.30 -43.81
N SER A 283 16.72 -22.94 -45.10
CA SER A 283 16.56 -23.89 -46.21
C SER A 283 16.92 -23.17 -47.53
N GLY A 284 17.83 -23.59 -48.39
CA GLY A 284 18.64 -24.79 -48.44
C GLY A 284 19.72 -24.61 -49.52
N ARG A 285 20.84 -25.30 -49.33
CA ARG A 285 21.97 -25.39 -50.26
C ARG A 285 21.65 -26.49 -51.27
N ASN A 286 21.69 -26.22 -52.58
CA ASN A 286 22.20 -27.17 -53.59
C ASN A 286 22.33 -26.58 -55.01
N GLY A 287 23.59 -26.39 -55.43
CA GLY A 287 24.17 -27.08 -56.59
C GLY A 287 23.90 -26.57 -58.01
N LYS A 288 24.92 -25.92 -58.61
CA LYS A 288 25.49 -26.19 -59.95
C LYS A 288 26.71 -25.25 -60.12
N ARG A 289 27.96 -25.72 -60.00
CA ARG A 289 28.80 -26.39 -61.02
C ARG A 289 28.89 -25.63 -62.36
N ASP A 290 30.13 -25.20 -62.61
CA ASP A 290 30.84 -25.09 -63.88
C ASP A 290 30.58 -23.91 -64.83
N ARG A 291 31.71 -23.21 -65.05
CA ARG A 291 32.11 -22.23 -66.08
C ARG A 291 31.83 -20.75 -65.80
#